data_AF-A0A1V4RJQ2-F1
#
_entry.id   AF-A0A1V4RJQ2-F1
#
_cell.length_a   1.000
_cell.length_b   1.000
_cell.length_c   1.000
_cell.angle_alpha   90.00
_cell.angle_beta   90.00
_cell.angle_gamma   90.00
#
_symmetry.space_group_name_H-M   'P 1'
#
loop_
_entity.id
_entity.type
_entity.pdbx_description
1 polymer ?
#
loop_
_entity_poly.entity_id
_entity_poly.type
_entity_poly.pdbx_seq_one_letter_code
_entity_poly.pdbx_strand_id
1 'polypeptide(L)'
;MERHGKVTQSILGPNTGVAEGEVTASLLGPFVGFHHQALLIAALWPEGKGNVAYGANIGSNHTSKAPDQELWPGEGVFFGLGVNIKYPSDFTRAPYSIFAMGVNALAQKLTFPFSLINTPAAVYKGVSPAYNEIRPAWLLTDNMYTLRRNEEKFKKRNKAKRTTFDFDVFRPHIVDLMIDARNRLLEVTEVKDLYTDKDIRGLGKNYMLEESRLKAIEAYTFYIKYYALLGLKRKVEELLDSGSKEQIADLISRPSSDLRWEHQRRILKTELRGNDVAEGLRLLAEMQEKVARDVEKSKEKDDRRGCRIIDDYEVVHPSASNDAFVLDTWRQTRKMQNQIEELLSKL
;
A
#
# COMPACT_ATOMS: atom_id res chain seq x y z
N MET A 1 23.03 21.58 -15.68
CA MET A 1 23.33 20.13 -15.76
C MET A 1 22.23 19.49 -16.57
N GLU A 2 22.56 18.87 -17.70
CA GLU A 2 21.59 18.05 -18.44
C GLU A 2 21.29 16.78 -17.63
N ARG A 3 20.02 16.39 -17.57
CA ARG A 3 19.58 15.16 -16.93
C ARG A 3 19.60 14.06 -17.98
N HIS A 4 20.26 12.95 -17.70
CA HIS A 4 20.43 11.85 -18.66
C HIS A 4 19.79 10.57 -18.14
N GLY A 5 18.63 10.22 -18.69
CA GLY A 5 18.01 8.90 -18.55
C GLY A 5 18.38 8.01 -19.74
N LYS A 6 18.83 6.79 -19.48
CA LYS A 6 19.18 5.79 -20.49
C LYS A 6 18.22 4.61 -20.40
N VAL A 7 17.56 4.31 -21.51
CA VAL A 7 16.61 3.20 -21.61
C VAL A 7 17.00 2.32 -22.78
N THR A 8 17.29 1.05 -22.52
CA THR A 8 17.74 0.09 -23.54
C THR A 8 16.96 -1.22 -23.41
N GLN A 9 16.56 -1.81 -24.55
CA GLN A 9 15.87 -3.11 -24.59
C GLN A 9 14.68 -3.21 -23.62
N SER A 10 13.98 -2.10 -23.40
CA SER A 10 12.95 -1.98 -22.35
C SER A 10 11.66 -1.40 -22.93
N ILE A 11 10.53 -1.78 -22.33
CA ILE A 11 9.21 -1.27 -22.67
C ILE A 11 8.71 -0.43 -21.49
N LEU A 12 8.25 0.79 -21.77
CA LEU A 12 7.74 1.71 -20.77
C LEU A 12 6.23 1.93 -20.96
N GLY A 13 5.48 1.74 -19.90
CA GLY A 13 4.06 2.01 -19.81
C GLY A 13 3.74 3.51 -19.78
N PRO A 14 2.47 3.87 -20.00
CA PRO A 14 2.04 5.27 -20.02
C PRO A 14 2.27 5.98 -18.68
N ASN A 15 2.62 7.27 -18.75
CA ASN A 15 2.93 8.12 -17.61
C ASN A 15 4.16 7.70 -16.77
N THR A 16 4.91 6.68 -17.19
CA THR A 16 6.23 6.36 -16.62
C THR A 16 7.26 7.38 -17.05
N GLY A 17 8.12 7.81 -16.13
CA GLY A 17 9.13 8.83 -16.37
C GLY A 17 10.51 8.39 -15.91
N VAL A 18 11.43 8.25 -16.86
CA VAL A 18 12.87 8.02 -16.64
C VAL A 18 13.60 9.33 -16.92
N ALA A 19 13.86 10.10 -15.86
CA ALA A 19 14.48 11.41 -15.97
C ALA A 19 16.01 11.34 -15.87
N GLU A 20 16.54 10.42 -15.07
CA GLU A 20 17.97 10.17 -14.85
C GLU A 20 18.19 8.65 -14.68
N GLY A 21 19.43 8.17 -14.75
CA GLY A 21 19.81 6.77 -14.50
C GLY A 21 19.52 5.79 -15.64
N GLU A 22 19.63 4.49 -15.33
CA GLU A 22 19.69 3.43 -16.33
C GLU A 22 18.58 2.38 -16.13
N VAL A 23 17.80 2.14 -17.20
CA VAL A 23 16.79 1.08 -17.29
C VAL A 23 17.15 0.16 -18.45
N THR A 24 17.41 -1.12 -18.17
CA THR A 24 17.82 -2.11 -19.20
C THR A 24 16.99 -3.38 -19.11
N ALA A 25 16.64 -3.98 -20.25
CA ALA A 25 15.96 -5.28 -20.35
C ALA A 25 14.71 -5.41 -19.43
N SER A 26 13.90 -4.34 -19.34
CA SER A 26 12.81 -4.26 -18.35
C SER A 26 11.46 -3.94 -18.99
N LEU A 27 10.38 -4.48 -18.40
CA LEU A 27 9.01 -4.07 -18.66
C LEU A 27 8.51 -3.23 -17.49
N LEU A 28 8.35 -1.93 -17.68
CA LEU A 28 7.83 -1.03 -16.66
C LEU A 28 6.38 -0.67 -16.98
N GLY A 29 5.49 -0.90 -16.03
CA GLY A 29 4.09 -0.53 -16.09
C GLY A 29 3.88 0.98 -16.06
N PRO A 30 2.64 1.45 -15.89
CA PRO A 30 2.33 2.87 -15.89
C PRO A 30 2.81 3.56 -14.61
N PHE A 31 3.08 4.87 -14.67
CA PHE A 31 3.42 5.71 -13.51
C PHE A 31 4.66 5.28 -12.69
N VAL A 32 5.58 4.50 -13.26
CA VAL A 32 6.85 4.23 -12.59
C VAL A 32 7.68 5.51 -12.57
N GLY A 33 8.07 5.94 -11.37
CA GLY A 33 8.90 7.11 -11.13
C GLY A 33 10.37 6.74 -11.09
N PHE A 34 11.18 7.36 -11.94
CA PHE A 34 12.62 7.21 -11.94
C PHE A 34 13.25 8.59 -12.14
N HIS A 35 13.43 9.30 -11.02
CA HIS A 35 13.73 10.74 -11.02
C HIS A 35 15.21 11.08 -10.83
N HIS A 36 16.03 10.12 -10.41
CA HIS A 36 17.41 10.36 -10.03
C HIS A 36 18.30 9.24 -10.56
N GLN A 37 19.62 9.44 -10.55
CA GLN A 37 20.56 8.39 -10.93
C GLN A 37 20.35 7.12 -10.09
N ALA A 38 20.02 6.02 -10.76
CA ALA A 38 19.85 4.68 -10.20
C ALA A 38 20.02 3.64 -11.31
N LEU A 39 19.97 2.36 -10.96
CA LEU A 39 20.06 1.23 -11.90
C LEU A 39 18.84 0.31 -11.72
N LEU A 40 18.17 -0.02 -12.82
CA LEU A 40 17.11 -1.02 -12.88
C LEU A 40 17.30 -1.93 -14.10
N ILE A 41 17.57 -3.20 -13.85
CA ILE A 41 17.79 -4.19 -14.92
C ILE A 41 16.90 -5.43 -14.73
N ALA A 42 16.53 -6.08 -15.84
CA ALA A 42 15.79 -7.35 -15.84
C ALA A 42 14.55 -7.36 -14.91
N ALA A 43 13.78 -6.26 -14.94
CA ALA A 43 12.59 -6.09 -14.11
C ALA A 43 11.29 -6.31 -14.91
N LEU A 44 10.41 -7.16 -14.40
CA LEU A 44 9.06 -7.38 -14.91
C LEU A 44 8.05 -6.72 -13.97
N TRP A 45 7.64 -5.49 -14.28
CA TRP A 45 6.81 -4.65 -13.39
C TRP A 45 5.55 -4.08 -14.07
N PRO A 46 4.65 -4.93 -14.59
CA PRO A 46 3.53 -4.48 -15.43
C PRO A 46 2.52 -3.58 -14.70
N GLU A 47 2.31 -3.75 -13.40
CA GLU A 47 1.36 -2.95 -12.61
C GLU A 47 1.87 -1.51 -12.38
N GLY A 48 3.19 -1.31 -12.40
CA GLY A 48 3.84 -0.02 -12.24
C GLY A 48 3.49 0.68 -10.92
N LYS A 49 3.24 1.99 -10.99
CA LYS A 49 2.96 2.93 -9.89
C LYS A 49 4.04 3.03 -8.80
N GLY A 50 5.15 2.33 -8.96
CA GLY A 50 6.25 2.38 -8.02
C GLY A 50 7.25 3.48 -8.30
N ASN A 51 8.31 3.50 -7.53
CA ASN A 51 9.33 4.53 -7.64
C ASN A 51 10.71 3.98 -7.27
N VAL A 52 11.73 4.43 -7.99
CA VAL A 52 13.14 4.08 -7.82
C VAL A 52 13.89 5.35 -7.42
N ALA A 53 14.35 5.38 -6.18
CA ALA A 53 15.08 6.53 -5.63
C ALA A 53 16.57 6.51 -6.02
N TYR A 54 17.24 7.63 -5.77
CA TYR A 54 18.66 7.81 -6.07
C TYR A 54 19.55 6.72 -5.46
N GLY A 55 20.52 6.26 -6.24
CA GLY A 55 21.52 5.26 -5.83
C GLY A 55 20.97 3.86 -5.64
N ALA A 56 19.69 3.60 -5.94
CA ALA A 56 19.15 2.25 -5.89
C ALA A 56 19.79 1.37 -6.98
N ASN A 57 20.33 0.22 -6.58
CA ASN A 57 20.90 -0.79 -7.46
C ASN A 57 19.98 -2.01 -7.50
N ILE A 58 19.09 -2.00 -8.48
CA ILE A 58 18.07 -3.03 -8.66
C ILE A 58 18.54 -4.00 -9.74
N GLY A 59 19.18 -5.09 -9.30
CA GLY A 59 19.69 -6.16 -10.17
C GLY A 59 21.20 -6.31 -10.24
N SER A 60 21.98 -5.77 -9.31
CA SER A 60 23.44 -5.93 -9.30
C SER A 60 23.88 -7.33 -8.83
N ASN A 61 23.63 -8.36 -9.65
CA ASN A 61 23.90 -9.76 -9.33
C ASN A 61 24.82 -10.44 -10.35
N HIS A 62 26.10 -10.05 -10.36
CA HIS A 62 27.14 -10.85 -11.00
C HIS A 62 27.43 -12.11 -10.17
N THR A 63 26.59 -13.14 -10.29
CA THR A 63 26.73 -14.40 -9.54
C THR A 63 27.82 -15.33 -10.10
N SER A 64 28.49 -14.91 -11.17
CA SER A 64 29.45 -15.68 -12.00
C SER A 64 28.95 -17.03 -12.53
N LYS A 65 27.68 -17.38 -12.28
CA LYS A 65 27.07 -18.68 -12.60
C LYS A 65 26.04 -18.60 -13.72
N ALA A 66 25.30 -17.49 -13.77
CA ALA A 66 24.26 -17.23 -14.76
C ALA A 66 24.20 -15.72 -15.07
N PRO A 67 23.63 -15.32 -16.22
CA PRO A 67 23.22 -13.94 -16.47
C PRO A 67 22.35 -13.38 -15.34
N ASP A 68 22.17 -12.06 -15.32
CA ASP A 68 21.27 -11.41 -14.36
C ASP A 68 19.89 -12.09 -14.43
N GLN A 69 19.46 -12.62 -13.27
CA GLN A 69 18.14 -13.25 -13.15
C GLN A 69 17.05 -12.17 -13.14
N GLU A 70 15.85 -12.48 -12.67
CA GLU A 70 14.73 -11.54 -12.77
C GLU A 70 14.29 -10.98 -11.42
N LEU A 71 13.76 -9.76 -11.47
CA LEU A 71 12.96 -9.17 -10.41
C LEU A 71 11.55 -8.92 -10.89
N TRP A 72 10.57 -9.35 -10.08
CA TRP A 72 9.16 -9.08 -10.31
C TRP A 72 8.61 -8.20 -9.18
N PRO A 73 8.62 -6.86 -9.32
CA PRO A 73 8.09 -5.99 -8.29
C PRO A 73 6.56 -6.01 -8.25
N GLY A 74 5.98 -5.82 -7.06
CA GLY A 74 4.54 -5.57 -6.94
C GLY A 74 4.16 -4.14 -7.31
N GLU A 75 2.87 -3.91 -7.58
CA GLU A 75 2.35 -2.55 -7.81
C GLU A 75 2.79 -1.60 -6.72
N GLY A 76 3.26 -0.40 -7.07
CA GLY A 76 3.51 0.66 -6.08
C GLY A 76 4.70 0.41 -5.17
N VAL A 77 5.50 -0.64 -5.38
CA VAL A 77 6.73 -0.86 -4.61
C VAL A 77 7.66 0.35 -4.73
N PHE A 78 8.23 0.78 -3.60
CA PHE A 78 9.17 1.88 -3.55
C PHE A 78 10.54 1.37 -3.14
N PHE A 79 11.52 1.53 -4.04
CA PHE A 79 12.91 1.27 -3.74
C PHE A 79 13.55 2.57 -3.25
N GLY A 80 13.85 2.62 -1.94
CA GLY A 80 14.45 3.76 -1.27
C GLY A 80 15.88 4.05 -1.71
N LEU A 81 16.44 5.13 -1.15
CA LEU A 81 17.76 5.62 -1.50
C LEU A 81 18.84 4.56 -1.21
N GLY A 82 19.74 4.30 -2.17
CA GLY A 82 20.85 3.37 -1.96
C GLY A 82 20.46 1.92 -1.72
N VAL A 83 19.22 1.51 -2.04
CA VAL A 83 18.75 0.13 -1.86
C VAL A 83 19.44 -0.80 -2.87
N ASN A 84 19.86 -1.98 -2.40
CA ASN A 84 20.38 -3.05 -3.27
C ASN A 84 19.41 -4.23 -3.25
N ILE A 85 18.88 -4.62 -4.41
CA ILE A 85 18.00 -5.79 -4.55
C ILE A 85 18.74 -6.91 -5.28
N LYS A 86 18.91 -8.04 -4.59
CA LYS A 86 19.50 -9.25 -5.17
C LYS A 86 18.44 -10.11 -5.87
N TYR A 87 18.83 -10.69 -6.99
CA TYR A 87 18.01 -11.58 -7.81
C TYR A 87 18.30 -13.07 -7.53
N PRO A 88 17.32 -13.96 -7.72
CA PRO A 88 15.96 -13.66 -8.16
C PRO A 88 15.11 -13.12 -7.01
N SER A 89 14.20 -12.20 -7.31
CA SER A 89 13.26 -11.68 -6.31
C SER A 89 11.85 -11.52 -6.86
N ASP A 90 10.86 -11.91 -6.06
CA ASP A 90 9.43 -11.80 -6.40
C ASP A 90 8.68 -11.08 -5.29
N PHE A 91 8.21 -9.87 -5.61
CA PHE A 91 7.43 -9.00 -4.73
C PHE A 91 6.03 -8.72 -5.30
N THR A 92 5.58 -9.49 -6.29
CA THR A 92 4.27 -9.32 -6.96
C THR A 92 3.09 -9.38 -5.98
N ARG A 93 3.26 -10.13 -4.88
CA ARG A 93 2.29 -10.26 -3.77
C ARG A 93 2.58 -9.34 -2.58
N ALA A 94 3.46 -8.36 -2.73
CA ALA A 94 3.79 -7.36 -1.71
C ALA A 94 3.61 -5.92 -2.24
N PRO A 95 2.45 -5.59 -2.84
CA PRO A 95 2.21 -4.27 -3.43
C PRO A 95 2.33 -3.18 -2.37
N TYR A 96 2.73 -1.99 -2.81
CA TYR A 96 2.92 -0.77 -2.03
C TYR A 96 3.95 -0.91 -0.90
N SER A 97 4.82 -1.93 -0.95
CA SER A 97 5.88 -2.08 0.04
C SER A 97 7.02 -1.10 -0.21
N ILE A 98 7.65 -0.63 0.85
CA ILE A 98 8.80 0.26 0.83
C ILE A 98 10.03 -0.52 1.28
N PHE A 99 11.07 -0.55 0.44
CA PHE A 99 12.43 -0.87 0.87
C PHE A 99 13.07 0.44 1.34
N ALA A 100 13.31 0.55 2.64
CA ALA A 100 13.89 1.74 3.26
C ALA A 100 15.30 2.03 2.74
N MET A 101 15.78 3.26 2.99
CA MET A 101 17.12 3.68 2.61
C MET A 101 18.20 2.68 3.07
N GLY A 102 19.12 2.34 2.17
CA GLY A 102 20.27 1.49 2.45
C GLY A 102 19.97 0.00 2.66
N VAL A 103 18.72 -0.44 2.44
CA VAL A 103 18.36 -1.86 2.55
C VAL A 103 19.12 -2.70 1.53
N ASN A 104 19.66 -3.83 1.99
CA ASN A 104 20.27 -4.85 1.17
C ASN A 104 19.38 -6.10 1.17
N ALA A 105 18.49 -6.21 0.18
CA ALA A 105 17.56 -7.33 0.10
C ALA A 105 18.25 -8.53 -0.57
N LEU A 106 18.36 -9.64 0.16
CA LEU A 106 18.76 -10.93 -0.43
C LEU A 106 17.71 -11.40 -1.44
N ALA A 107 18.11 -12.34 -2.32
CA ALA A 107 17.21 -13.03 -3.22
C ALA A 107 16.08 -13.71 -2.43
N GLN A 108 14.84 -13.34 -2.72
CA GLN A 108 13.70 -13.77 -1.91
C GLN A 108 12.35 -13.56 -2.59
N LYS A 109 11.34 -14.28 -2.08
CA LYS A 109 9.94 -13.98 -2.35
C LYS A 109 9.33 -13.29 -1.14
N LEU A 110 8.61 -12.19 -1.36
CA LEU A 110 7.89 -11.46 -0.32
C LEU A 110 6.40 -11.37 -0.67
N THR A 111 5.54 -11.71 0.29
CA THR A 111 4.08 -11.78 0.06
C THR A 111 3.27 -11.07 1.14
N PHE A 112 3.80 -9.98 1.68
CA PHE A 112 3.13 -9.12 2.66
C PHE A 112 2.90 -7.72 2.07
N PRO A 113 1.65 -7.33 1.73
CA PRO A 113 1.32 -6.01 1.20
C PRO A 113 1.61 -4.86 2.16
N PHE A 114 1.86 -3.67 1.62
CA PHE A 114 2.03 -2.42 2.37
C PHE A 114 3.16 -2.46 3.41
N SER A 115 4.17 -3.31 3.18
CA SER A 115 5.23 -3.55 4.16
C SER A 115 6.29 -2.46 4.15
N LEU A 116 6.91 -2.22 5.30
CA LEU A 116 8.22 -1.57 5.37
C LEU A 116 9.29 -2.65 5.56
N ILE A 117 10.27 -2.67 4.67
CA ILE A 117 11.49 -3.46 4.81
C ILE A 117 12.58 -2.48 5.23
N ASN A 118 13.23 -2.73 6.36
CA ASN A 118 14.22 -1.83 6.94
C ASN A 118 15.52 -2.58 7.27
N THR A 119 16.62 -1.85 7.39
CA THR A 119 17.84 -2.41 7.94
C THR A 119 17.58 -2.91 9.36
N PRO A 120 18.22 -4.03 9.76
CA PRO A 120 17.98 -4.63 11.07
C PRO A 120 18.41 -3.67 12.19
N ALA A 121 17.49 -3.39 13.12
CA ALA A 121 17.79 -2.53 14.26
C ALA A 121 18.67 -3.23 15.32
N ALA A 122 18.65 -4.56 15.33
CA ALA A 122 19.41 -5.40 16.25
C ALA A 122 19.79 -6.72 15.57
N VAL A 123 20.80 -7.40 16.12
CA VAL A 123 21.20 -8.75 15.70
C VAL A 123 20.57 -9.75 16.66
N TYR A 124 19.82 -10.71 16.11
CA TYR A 124 19.14 -11.74 16.89
C TYR A 124 19.84 -13.10 16.73
N LYS A 125 20.01 -13.82 17.83
CA LYS A 125 20.61 -15.16 17.82
C LYS A 125 19.75 -16.10 16.96
N GLY A 126 20.38 -16.83 16.04
CA GLY A 126 19.69 -17.77 15.14
C GLY A 126 19.07 -17.13 13.90
N VAL A 127 19.11 -15.80 13.78
CA VAL A 127 18.74 -15.06 12.57
C VAL A 127 20.01 -14.65 11.85
N SER A 128 20.04 -14.80 10.53
CA SER A 128 21.18 -14.34 9.74
C SER A 128 21.31 -12.82 9.85
N PRO A 129 22.52 -12.27 10.08
CA PRO A 129 22.72 -10.82 10.12
C PRO A 129 22.44 -10.13 8.78
N ALA A 130 22.32 -10.90 7.69
CA ALA A 130 21.94 -10.40 6.37
C ALA A 130 20.42 -10.31 6.16
N TYR A 131 19.60 -10.74 7.14
CA TYR A 131 18.14 -10.58 7.06
C TYR A 131 17.77 -9.15 7.42
N ASN A 132 16.81 -8.60 6.68
CA ASN A 132 16.25 -7.29 7.00
C ASN A 132 15.10 -7.44 8.02
N GLU A 133 14.67 -6.32 8.59
CA GLU A 133 13.45 -6.27 9.40
C GLU A 133 12.25 -5.97 8.49
N ILE A 134 11.18 -6.74 8.62
CA ILE A 134 9.91 -6.44 7.92
C ILE A 134 8.82 -6.07 8.92
N ARG A 135 8.07 -5.02 8.55
CA ARG A 135 6.84 -4.58 9.23
C ARG A 135 5.69 -4.60 8.23
N PRO A 136 4.91 -5.70 8.17
CA PRO A 136 3.74 -5.77 7.30
C PRO A 136 2.70 -4.70 7.65
N ALA A 137 1.91 -4.29 6.66
CA ALA A 137 0.89 -3.24 6.80
C ALA A 137 1.39 -1.87 7.29
N TRP A 138 2.71 -1.62 7.32
CA TRP A 138 3.28 -0.38 7.84
C TRP A 138 2.77 0.88 7.13
N LEU A 139 2.55 0.85 5.80
CA LEU A 139 1.96 2.02 5.13
C LEU A 139 0.52 2.28 5.61
N LEU A 140 -0.21 1.24 6.00
CA LEU A 140 -1.57 1.35 6.51
C LEU A 140 -1.61 1.94 7.92
N THR A 141 -0.62 1.61 8.76
CA THR A 141 -0.56 2.08 10.16
C THR A 141 0.14 3.42 10.32
N ASP A 142 1.22 3.64 9.58
CA ASP A 142 2.19 4.69 9.90
C ASP A 142 2.32 5.76 8.84
N ASN A 143 1.87 5.49 7.61
CA ASN A 143 2.04 6.39 6.47
C ASN A 143 0.85 6.38 5.47
N MET A 144 -0.36 6.42 6.00
CA MET A 144 -1.59 6.50 5.20
C MET A 144 -1.62 7.76 4.32
N TYR A 145 -0.96 8.84 4.77
CA TYR A 145 -0.78 10.07 4.01
C TYR A 145 -0.18 9.82 2.62
N THR A 146 0.94 9.07 2.55
CA THR A 146 1.63 8.81 1.28
C THR A 146 0.77 7.99 0.32
N LEU A 147 0.04 7.01 0.85
CA LEU A 147 -0.82 6.13 0.05
C LEU A 147 -1.93 6.94 -0.65
N ARG A 148 -2.69 7.73 0.13
CA ARG A 148 -3.78 8.58 -0.38
C ARG A 148 -3.27 9.67 -1.31
N ARG A 149 -2.15 10.32 -0.96
CA ARG A 149 -1.52 11.36 -1.80
C ARG A 149 -1.10 10.79 -3.16
N ASN A 150 -0.61 9.55 -3.20
CA ASN A 150 -0.24 8.90 -4.45
C ASN A 150 -1.46 8.61 -5.34
N GLU A 151 -2.58 8.14 -4.79
CA GLU A 151 -3.83 7.96 -5.55
C GLU A 151 -4.23 9.26 -6.27
N GLU A 152 -4.29 10.37 -5.54
CA GLU A 152 -4.62 11.69 -6.12
C GLU A 152 -3.58 12.17 -7.13
N LYS A 153 -2.30 11.98 -6.82
CA LYS A 153 -1.19 12.35 -7.69
C LYS A 153 -1.28 11.62 -9.02
N PHE A 154 -1.59 10.33 -9.03
CA PHE A 154 -1.76 9.56 -10.26
C PHE A 154 -3.00 10.00 -11.04
N LYS A 155 -4.13 10.25 -10.37
CA LYS A 155 -5.34 10.82 -11.00
C LYS A 155 -5.03 12.14 -11.70
N LYS A 156 -4.37 13.08 -11.01
CA LYS A 156 -4.01 14.41 -11.53
C LYS A 156 -2.97 14.36 -12.66
N ARG A 157 -2.06 13.38 -12.63
CA ARG A 157 -0.96 13.24 -13.61
C ARG A 157 -1.31 12.39 -14.81
N ASN A 158 -2.41 11.66 -14.79
CA ASN A 158 -2.79 10.80 -15.89
C ASN A 158 -3.06 11.62 -17.16
N LYS A 159 -2.23 11.44 -18.18
CA LYS A 159 -2.41 12.04 -19.50
C LYS A 159 -2.75 10.99 -20.58
N ALA A 160 -2.85 9.72 -20.20
CA ALA A 160 -3.15 8.66 -21.15
C ALA A 160 -4.61 8.75 -21.62
N LYS A 161 -4.82 8.63 -22.93
CA LYS A 161 -6.15 8.66 -23.56
C LYS A 161 -6.66 7.28 -23.98
N ARG A 162 -5.74 6.32 -24.17
CA ARG A 162 -6.02 4.97 -24.70
C ARG A 162 -6.08 3.89 -23.62
N THR A 163 -5.81 4.25 -22.37
CA THR A 163 -5.72 3.32 -21.25
C THR A 163 -6.50 3.90 -20.09
N THR A 164 -7.41 3.10 -19.55
CA THR A 164 -8.12 3.38 -18.31
C THR A 164 -7.32 2.79 -17.15
N PHE A 165 -7.31 3.47 -16.01
CA PHE A 165 -6.64 2.99 -14.80
C PHE A 165 -7.62 2.99 -13.65
N ASP A 166 -7.59 1.91 -12.87
CA ASP A 166 -8.13 1.92 -11.52
C ASP A 166 -7.07 2.51 -10.57
N PHE A 167 -7.39 3.66 -10.00
CA PHE A 167 -6.53 4.36 -9.06
C PHE A 167 -6.82 3.98 -7.61
N ASP A 168 -7.87 3.21 -7.36
CA ASP A 168 -8.15 2.72 -6.02
C ASP A 168 -7.06 1.72 -5.61
N VAL A 169 -6.49 1.95 -4.44
CA VAL A 169 -5.58 1.02 -3.79
C VAL A 169 -6.35 -0.19 -3.29
N PHE A 170 -7.50 0.04 -2.64
CA PHE A 170 -8.34 -1.02 -2.09
C PHE A 170 -9.31 -1.54 -3.15
N ARG A 171 -8.87 -2.58 -3.86
CA ARG A 171 -9.62 -3.29 -4.90
C ARG A 171 -9.52 -4.80 -4.70
N PRO A 172 -10.41 -5.61 -5.31
CA PRO A 172 -10.58 -7.02 -4.94
C PRO A 172 -9.27 -7.79 -4.77
N HIS A 173 -8.39 -7.76 -5.78
CA HIS A 173 -7.14 -8.52 -5.72
C HIS A 173 -6.16 -8.03 -4.64
N ILE A 174 -6.08 -6.73 -4.34
CA ILE A 174 -5.21 -6.22 -3.27
C ILE A 174 -5.76 -6.63 -1.91
N VAL A 175 -7.08 -6.57 -1.75
CA VAL A 175 -7.78 -6.99 -0.53
C VAL A 175 -7.63 -8.50 -0.33
N ASP A 176 -7.66 -9.31 -1.39
CA ASP A 176 -7.38 -10.75 -1.30
C ASP A 176 -5.96 -11.02 -0.79
N LEU A 177 -4.97 -10.24 -1.24
CA LEU A 177 -3.60 -10.33 -0.70
C LEU A 177 -3.55 -9.94 0.79
N MET A 178 -4.33 -8.94 1.21
CA MET A 178 -4.43 -8.56 2.63
C MET A 178 -5.11 -9.64 3.46
N ILE A 179 -6.16 -10.29 2.94
CA ILE A 179 -6.86 -11.41 3.61
C ILE A 179 -5.90 -12.58 3.78
N ASP A 180 -5.20 -12.98 2.71
CA ASP A 180 -4.19 -14.04 2.74
C ASP A 180 -3.06 -13.73 3.74
N ALA A 181 -2.54 -12.50 3.73
CA ALA A 181 -1.53 -12.06 4.68
C ALA A 181 -2.04 -12.10 6.12
N ARG A 182 -3.23 -11.55 6.40
CA ARG A 182 -3.84 -11.56 7.73
C ARG A 182 -4.05 -12.98 8.25
N ASN A 183 -4.57 -13.88 7.42
CA ASN A 183 -4.84 -15.26 7.82
C ASN A 183 -3.54 -15.97 8.20
N ARG A 184 -2.48 -15.84 7.39
CA ARG A 184 -1.15 -16.38 7.74
C ARG A 184 -0.58 -15.84 9.06
N LEU A 185 -0.86 -14.57 9.39
CA LEU A 185 -0.44 -13.99 10.67
C LEU A 185 -1.27 -14.54 11.85
N LEU A 186 -2.56 -14.85 11.63
CA LEU A 186 -3.47 -15.42 12.63
C LEU A 186 -3.23 -16.92 12.88
N GLU A 187 -2.72 -17.65 11.89
CA GLU A 187 -2.43 -19.09 11.97
C GLU A 187 -1.23 -19.44 12.86
N VAL A 188 -0.51 -18.44 13.38
CA VAL A 188 0.58 -18.64 14.35
C VAL A 188 0.05 -19.29 15.63
N THR A 189 0.47 -20.52 15.90
CA THR A 189 0.06 -21.28 17.08
C THR A 189 0.98 -21.08 18.29
N GLU A 190 2.27 -20.85 18.04
CA GLU A 190 3.28 -20.58 19.07
C GLU A 190 3.74 -19.12 18.94
N VAL A 191 3.39 -18.30 19.95
CA VAL A 191 3.80 -16.89 19.98
C VAL A 191 5.28 -16.81 20.33
N LYS A 192 6.04 -16.13 19.46
CA LYS A 192 7.49 -15.89 19.59
C LYS A 192 7.74 -14.40 19.53
N ASP A 193 8.82 -13.93 20.15
CA ASP A 193 9.23 -12.53 20.04
C ASP A 193 9.60 -12.14 18.60
N LEU A 194 10.07 -13.13 17.83
CA LEU A 194 10.57 -12.97 16.48
C LEU A 194 10.15 -14.15 15.60
N TYR A 195 9.74 -13.83 14.37
CA TYR A 195 9.37 -14.78 13.33
C TYR A 195 10.26 -14.62 12.11
N THR A 196 10.51 -15.74 11.44
CA THR A 196 11.13 -15.79 10.13
C THR A 196 10.21 -16.53 9.16
N ASP A 197 10.61 -16.65 7.89
CA ASP A 197 9.86 -17.40 6.88
C ASP A 197 9.59 -18.88 7.25
N LYS A 198 10.38 -19.44 8.19
CA LYS A 198 10.13 -20.78 8.76
C LYS A 198 8.86 -20.84 9.60
N ASP A 199 8.54 -19.74 10.27
CA ASP A 199 7.40 -19.63 11.18
C ASP A 199 6.17 -19.12 10.43
N ILE A 200 6.36 -18.10 9.58
CA ILE A 200 5.29 -17.46 8.82
C ILE A 200 5.76 -17.32 7.38
N ARG A 201 5.23 -18.20 6.50
CA ARG A 201 5.59 -18.22 5.08
C ARG A 201 5.30 -16.87 4.42
N GLY A 202 6.19 -16.45 3.52
CA GLY A 202 6.05 -15.22 2.75
C GLY A 202 6.78 -14.02 3.33
N LEU A 203 7.47 -14.20 4.47
CA LEU A 203 8.38 -13.21 5.05
C LEU A 203 9.69 -13.13 4.27
N GLY A 204 10.06 -14.17 3.52
CA GLY A 204 11.27 -14.18 2.71
C GLY A 204 12.54 -14.17 3.55
N LYS A 205 13.52 -13.35 3.18
CA LYS A 205 14.81 -13.20 3.90
C LYS A 205 14.77 -12.02 4.86
N ASN A 206 13.69 -11.95 5.63
CA ASN A 206 13.45 -10.95 6.66
C ASN A 206 13.04 -11.62 7.98
N TYR A 207 13.18 -10.89 9.08
CA TYR A 207 12.54 -11.23 10.35
C TYR A 207 11.45 -10.21 10.68
N MET A 208 10.47 -10.64 11.46
CA MET A 208 9.36 -9.81 11.95
C MET A 208 9.23 -9.97 13.46
N LEU A 209 9.02 -8.87 14.18
CA LEU A 209 8.75 -8.89 15.62
C LEU A 209 7.27 -9.13 15.92
N GLU A 210 6.95 -9.69 17.08
CA GLU A 210 5.56 -9.92 17.51
C GLU A 210 4.72 -8.64 17.50
N GLU A 211 5.28 -7.52 17.95
CA GLU A 211 4.60 -6.23 17.92
C GLU A 211 4.17 -5.86 16.48
N SER A 212 5.02 -6.18 15.50
CA SER A 212 4.72 -5.93 14.08
C SER A 212 3.65 -6.89 13.55
N ARG A 213 3.62 -8.15 14.03
CA ARG A 213 2.57 -9.12 13.69
C ARG A 213 1.20 -8.64 14.14
N LEU A 214 1.07 -8.22 15.41
CA LEU A 214 -0.20 -7.75 15.98
C LEU A 214 -0.71 -6.49 15.28
N LYS A 215 0.16 -5.50 15.06
CA LYS A 215 -0.18 -4.28 14.32
C LYS A 215 -0.65 -4.58 12.89
N ALA A 216 0.00 -5.53 12.22
CA ALA A 216 -0.39 -5.93 10.88
C ALA A 216 -1.76 -6.61 10.83
N ILE A 217 -2.06 -7.49 11.79
CA ILE A 217 -3.38 -8.14 11.91
C ILE A 217 -4.48 -7.09 12.10
N GLU A 218 -4.26 -6.13 13.01
CA GLU A 218 -5.20 -5.04 13.27
C GLU A 218 -5.43 -4.20 12.00
N ALA A 219 -4.35 -3.77 11.35
CA ALA A 219 -4.42 -2.93 10.17
C ALA A 219 -5.10 -3.62 8.99
N TYR A 220 -4.74 -4.87 8.68
CA TYR A 220 -5.40 -5.61 7.62
C TYR A 220 -6.88 -5.81 7.94
N THR A 221 -7.24 -6.19 9.17
CA THR A 221 -8.65 -6.33 9.57
C THR A 221 -9.43 -5.05 9.38
N PHE A 222 -8.85 -3.91 9.81
CA PHE A 222 -9.46 -2.61 9.64
C PHE A 222 -9.71 -2.28 8.16
N TYR A 223 -8.69 -2.36 7.31
CA TYR A 223 -8.81 -1.92 5.92
C TYR A 223 -9.59 -2.90 5.03
N ILE A 224 -9.59 -4.20 5.33
CA ILE A 224 -10.46 -5.21 4.69
C ILE A 224 -11.93 -4.84 4.95
N LYS A 225 -12.28 -4.53 6.20
CA LYS A 225 -13.64 -4.13 6.56
C LYS A 225 -14.03 -2.78 5.95
N TYR A 226 -13.13 -1.80 6.00
CA TYR A 226 -13.33 -0.47 5.43
C TYR A 226 -13.64 -0.55 3.93
N TYR A 227 -12.88 -1.37 3.17
CA TYR A 227 -13.13 -1.63 1.76
C TYR A 227 -14.54 -2.19 1.49
N ALA A 228 -14.99 -3.12 2.33
CA ALA A 228 -16.29 -3.75 2.20
C ALA A 228 -17.43 -2.76 2.48
N LEU A 229 -17.27 -1.93 3.51
CA LEU A 229 -18.22 -0.89 3.91
C LEU A 229 -18.34 0.25 2.88
N LEU A 230 -17.24 0.63 2.22
CA LEU A 230 -17.30 1.56 1.09
C LEU A 230 -18.20 1.01 -0.03
N GLY A 231 -18.15 -0.30 -0.28
CA GLY A 231 -19.05 -1.00 -1.19
C GLY A 231 -20.50 -0.93 -0.76
N LEU A 232 -20.76 -1.16 0.54
CA LEU A 232 -22.09 -1.11 1.13
C LEU A 232 -22.72 0.27 0.90
N LYS A 233 -22.01 1.34 1.27
CA LYS A 233 -22.47 2.72 1.07
C LYS A 233 -22.85 2.97 -0.38
N ARG A 234 -21.96 2.64 -1.32
CA ARG A 234 -22.20 2.84 -2.75
C ARG A 234 -23.47 2.11 -3.22
N LYS A 235 -23.68 0.87 -2.77
CA LYS A 235 -24.88 0.09 -3.15
C LYS A 235 -26.17 0.61 -2.51
N VAL A 236 -26.10 1.13 -1.29
CA VAL A 236 -27.24 1.82 -0.67
C VAL A 236 -27.60 3.08 -1.47
N GLU A 237 -26.61 3.87 -1.90
CA GLU A 237 -26.82 5.02 -2.78
C GLU A 237 -27.50 4.62 -4.10
N GLU A 238 -26.96 3.62 -4.81
CA GLU A 238 -27.53 3.11 -6.07
C GLU A 238 -28.99 2.63 -5.92
N LEU A 239 -29.33 1.97 -4.81
CA LEU A 239 -30.69 1.48 -4.56
C LEU A 239 -31.68 2.60 -4.21
N LEU A 240 -31.25 3.59 -3.45
CA LEU A 240 -32.08 4.76 -3.13
C LEU A 240 -32.32 5.62 -4.38
N ASP A 241 -31.30 5.83 -5.21
CA ASP A 241 -31.40 6.61 -6.46
C ASP A 241 -32.29 5.92 -7.49
N SER A 242 -32.35 4.58 -7.49
CA SER A 242 -33.23 3.79 -8.36
C SER A 242 -34.61 3.52 -7.77
N GLY A 243 -34.93 4.04 -6.59
CA GLY A 243 -36.23 3.87 -5.92
C GLY A 243 -36.49 2.45 -5.41
N SER A 244 -35.46 1.62 -5.27
CA SER A 244 -35.55 0.20 -4.85
C SER A 244 -35.21 0.02 -3.36
N LYS A 245 -35.80 0.85 -2.48
CA LYS A 245 -35.47 0.90 -1.04
C LYS A 245 -35.70 -0.44 -0.33
N GLU A 246 -36.70 -1.21 -0.76
CA GLU A 246 -37.10 -2.48 -0.14
C GLU A 246 -35.96 -3.52 -0.19
N GLN A 247 -35.05 -3.38 -1.15
CA GLN A 247 -33.91 -4.28 -1.36
C GLN A 247 -32.71 -3.96 -0.47
N ILE A 248 -32.79 -2.93 0.38
CA ILE A 248 -31.69 -2.56 1.26
C ILE A 248 -31.62 -3.51 2.45
N ALA A 249 -32.76 -3.97 2.97
CA ALA A 249 -32.82 -4.83 4.15
C ALA A 249 -32.08 -6.17 3.97
N ASP A 250 -32.11 -6.74 2.75
CA ASP A 250 -31.46 -8.01 2.42
C ASP A 250 -30.16 -7.83 1.61
N LEU A 251 -29.66 -6.60 1.45
CA LEU A 251 -28.54 -6.25 0.58
C LEU A 251 -27.26 -7.04 0.90
N ILE A 252 -26.95 -7.26 2.18
CA ILE A 252 -25.77 -8.02 2.60
C ILE A 252 -25.98 -9.53 2.40
N SER A 253 -27.21 -10.03 2.56
CA SER A 253 -27.52 -11.45 2.39
C SER A 253 -27.62 -11.88 0.92
N ARG A 254 -28.12 -11.00 0.05
CA ARG A 254 -28.48 -11.32 -1.34
C ARG A 254 -27.26 -11.30 -2.27
N PRO A 255 -26.94 -12.41 -2.98
CA PRO A 255 -25.87 -12.43 -3.96
C PRO A 255 -26.07 -11.43 -5.10
N SER A 256 -24.96 -11.00 -5.71
CA SER A 256 -24.99 -10.09 -6.87
C SER A 256 -24.15 -10.59 -8.02
N SER A 257 -24.50 -10.20 -9.25
CA SER A 257 -23.70 -10.40 -10.46
C SER A 257 -22.58 -9.36 -10.63
N ASP A 258 -22.63 -8.24 -9.89
CA ASP A 258 -21.53 -7.27 -9.82
C ASP A 258 -20.37 -7.90 -9.04
N LEU A 259 -19.31 -8.27 -9.74
CA LEU A 259 -18.16 -8.98 -9.17
C LEU A 259 -17.47 -8.21 -8.03
N ARG A 260 -17.36 -6.87 -8.12
CA ARG A 260 -16.71 -6.07 -7.07
C ARG A 260 -17.61 -5.98 -5.85
N TRP A 261 -18.92 -5.79 -6.05
CA TRP A 261 -19.85 -5.79 -4.95
C TRP A 261 -19.99 -7.17 -4.29
N GLU A 262 -20.08 -8.26 -5.06
CA GLU A 262 -20.17 -9.61 -4.50
C GLU A 262 -18.94 -9.94 -3.63
N HIS A 263 -17.75 -9.50 -4.06
CA HIS A 263 -16.53 -9.60 -3.24
C HIS A 263 -16.66 -8.84 -1.91
N GLN A 264 -17.06 -7.57 -1.95
CA GLN A 264 -17.30 -6.74 -0.76
C GLN A 264 -18.37 -7.34 0.15
N ARG A 265 -19.49 -7.80 -0.42
CA ARG A 265 -20.61 -8.39 0.31
C ARG A 265 -20.21 -9.66 1.07
N ARG A 266 -19.40 -10.54 0.46
CA ARG A 266 -18.89 -11.76 1.14
C ARG A 266 -17.99 -11.41 2.32
N ILE A 267 -17.20 -10.34 2.20
CA ILE A 267 -16.42 -9.81 3.32
C ILE A 267 -17.35 -9.29 4.41
N LEU A 268 -18.36 -8.47 4.09
CA LEU A 268 -19.34 -7.96 5.06
C LEU A 268 -20.02 -9.08 5.84
N LYS A 269 -20.46 -10.15 5.16
CA LYS A 269 -21.10 -11.30 5.80
C LYS A 269 -20.20 -11.99 6.84
N THR A 270 -18.88 -11.89 6.68
CA THR A 270 -17.89 -12.50 7.58
C THR A 270 -17.46 -11.53 8.67
N GLU A 271 -17.28 -10.25 8.33
CA GLU A 271 -16.64 -9.23 9.17
C GLU A 271 -17.64 -8.36 9.97
N LEU A 272 -18.91 -8.37 9.60
CA LEU A 272 -19.97 -7.56 10.22
C LEU A 272 -20.95 -8.48 10.96
N ARG A 273 -20.96 -8.42 12.30
CA ARG A 273 -21.81 -9.25 13.15
C ARG A 273 -23.25 -8.74 13.06
N GLY A 274 -24.11 -9.41 12.29
CA GLY A 274 -25.55 -9.12 12.25
C GLY A 274 -26.10 -8.66 10.90
N ASN A 275 -25.24 -8.38 9.91
CA ASN A 275 -25.66 -7.91 8.58
C ASN A 275 -26.56 -6.66 8.60
N ASP A 276 -26.45 -5.80 9.61
CA ASP A 276 -27.20 -4.55 9.68
C ASP A 276 -26.55 -3.48 8.79
N VAL A 277 -27.29 -3.02 7.79
CA VAL A 277 -26.86 -1.95 6.88
C VAL A 277 -26.65 -0.64 7.62
N ALA A 278 -27.54 -0.28 8.56
CA ALA A 278 -27.45 0.98 9.29
C ALA A 278 -26.22 0.98 10.22
N GLU A 279 -25.98 -0.12 10.93
CA GLU A 279 -24.75 -0.31 11.71
C GLU A 279 -23.50 -0.22 10.83
N GLY A 280 -23.50 -0.88 9.66
CA GLY A 280 -22.38 -0.80 8.72
C GLY A 280 -22.09 0.63 8.23
N LEU A 281 -23.12 1.40 7.93
CA LEU A 281 -22.96 2.80 7.53
C LEU A 281 -22.40 3.67 8.67
N ARG A 282 -22.89 3.51 9.90
CA ARG A 282 -22.33 4.22 11.08
C ARG A 282 -20.87 3.86 11.30
N LEU A 283 -20.54 2.58 11.24
CA LEU A 283 -19.16 2.10 11.36
C LEU A 283 -18.27 2.68 10.26
N LEU A 284 -18.77 2.81 9.03
CA LEU A 284 -18.01 3.46 7.96
C LEU A 284 -17.67 4.92 8.28
N ALA A 285 -18.61 5.67 8.85
CA ALA A 285 -18.39 7.07 9.25
C ALA A 285 -17.28 7.18 10.31
N GLU A 286 -17.31 6.31 11.32
CA GLU A 286 -16.27 6.23 12.36
C GLU A 286 -14.90 5.84 11.77
N MET A 287 -14.86 4.83 10.90
CA MET A 287 -13.63 4.38 10.27
C MET A 287 -13.04 5.45 9.33
N GLN A 288 -13.89 6.17 8.59
CA GLN A 288 -13.47 7.28 7.74
C GLN A 288 -12.81 8.38 8.55
N GLU A 289 -13.37 8.71 9.72
CA GLU A 289 -12.79 9.68 10.63
C GLU A 289 -11.43 9.23 11.17
N LYS A 290 -11.31 7.95 11.57
CA LYS A 290 -10.02 7.39 11.99
C LYS A 290 -8.98 7.51 10.87
N VAL A 291 -9.35 7.20 9.62
CA VAL A 291 -8.45 7.33 8.47
C VAL A 291 -7.98 8.78 8.31
N ALA A 292 -8.87 9.78 8.43
CA ALA A 292 -8.50 11.19 8.36
C ALA A 292 -7.50 11.59 9.47
N ARG A 293 -7.78 11.16 10.70
CA ARG A 293 -6.88 11.37 11.85
C ARG A 293 -5.52 10.71 11.64
N ASP A 294 -5.46 9.51 11.07
CA ASP A 294 -4.20 8.80 10.82
C ASP A 294 -3.38 9.49 9.71
N VAL A 295 -4.03 10.07 8.69
CA VAL A 295 -3.38 10.91 7.67
C VAL A 295 -2.75 12.15 8.30
N GLU A 296 -3.49 12.86 9.16
CA GLU A 296 -2.99 14.04 9.88
C GLU A 296 -1.82 13.67 10.81
N LYS A 297 -1.99 12.65 11.67
CA LYS A 297 -0.94 12.16 12.58
C LYS A 297 0.33 11.74 11.84
N SER A 298 0.19 11.15 10.64
CA SER A 298 1.32 10.81 9.79
C SER A 298 2.12 12.04 9.39
N LYS A 299 1.46 13.16 9.06
CA LYS A 299 2.12 14.43 8.71
C LYS A 299 2.70 15.12 9.95
N GLU A 300 2.02 15.09 11.09
CA GLU A 300 2.50 15.66 12.36
C GLU A 300 3.82 15.04 12.86
N LYS A 301 4.13 13.79 12.45
CA LYS A 301 5.44 13.17 12.75
C LYS A 301 6.59 14.01 12.18
N ASP A 302 6.42 14.59 11.00
CA ASP A 302 7.44 15.44 10.38
C ASP A 302 7.56 16.77 11.11
N ASP A 303 6.45 17.38 11.49
CA ASP A 303 6.45 18.67 12.20
C ASP A 303 7.14 18.53 13.57
N ARG A 304 6.76 17.51 14.35
CA ARG A 304 7.38 17.23 15.65
C ARG A 304 8.87 16.95 15.54
N ARG A 305 9.29 16.23 14.49
CA ARG A 305 10.70 15.96 14.25
C ARG A 305 11.45 17.21 13.81
N GLY A 306 10.85 18.00 12.92
CA GLY A 306 11.39 19.25 12.40
C GLY A 306 11.66 20.26 13.50
N CYS A 307 10.63 20.61 14.29
CA CYS A 307 10.76 21.59 15.39
C CYS A 307 11.70 21.13 16.52
N ARG A 308 11.97 19.82 16.66
CA ARG A 308 12.97 19.31 17.61
C ARG A 308 14.41 19.46 17.13
N ILE A 309 14.62 19.63 15.82
CA ILE A 309 15.94 19.63 15.18
C ILE A 309 16.31 21.02 14.65
N ILE A 310 15.33 21.79 14.17
CA ILE A 310 15.51 23.10 13.54
C ILE A 310 14.65 24.11 14.30
N ASP A 311 15.30 25.12 14.90
CA ASP A 311 14.68 26.08 15.82
C ASP A 311 13.49 26.86 15.21
N ASP A 312 13.54 27.17 13.92
CA ASP A 312 12.52 27.95 13.20
C ASP A 312 11.74 27.11 12.17
N TYR A 313 11.69 25.79 12.34
CA TYR A 313 11.07 24.87 11.37
C TYR A 313 9.64 25.26 10.99
N GLU A 314 8.84 25.64 11.97
CA GLU A 314 7.42 26.00 11.83
C GLU A 314 7.18 27.31 11.06
N VAL A 315 8.20 28.16 10.91
CA VAL A 315 8.09 29.42 10.15
C VAL A 315 8.05 29.14 8.64
N VAL A 316 8.74 28.10 8.20
CA VAL A 316 8.92 27.78 6.76
C VAL A 316 8.04 26.60 6.32
N HIS A 317 7.71 25.69 7.23
CA HIS A 317 6.98 24.46 6.90
C HIS A 317 5.54 24.53 7.41
N PRO A 318 4.53 24.32 6.55
CA PRO A 318 3.15 24.27 7.00
C PRO A 318 2.96 23.09 7.97
N SER A 319 2.32 23.38 9.10
CA SER A 319 1.89 22.35 10.05
C SER A 319 0.91 21.38 9.39
N ALA A 320 0.77 20.18 9.96
CA ALA A 320 -0.17 19.16 9.48
C ALA A 320 -1.60 19.70 9.39
N SER A 321 -2.04 20.50 10.37
CA SER A 321 -3.35 21.13 10.39
C SER A 321 -3.57 22.13 9.26
N ASN A 322 -2.49 22.69 8.70
CA ASN A 322 -2.51 23.66 7.61
C ASN A 322 -2.05 23.06 6.27
N ASP A 323 -1.68 21.78 6.25
CA ASP A 323 -1.31 21.07 5.02
C ASP A 323 -2.56 20.92 4.13
N ALA A 324 -2.44 21.36 2.87
CA ALA A 324 -3.56 21.40 1.94
C ALA A 324 -4.19 20.02 1.69
N PHE A 325 -3.40 18.94 1.76
CA PHE A 325 -3.88 17.58 1.56
C PHE A 325 -4.59 17.04 2.80
N VAL A 326 -4.08 17.36 4.01
CA VAL A 326 -4.77 17.05 5.27
C VAL A 326 -6.12 17.77 5.35
N LEU A 327 -6.16 19.06 5.02
CA LEU A 327 -7.40 19.84 4.98
C LEU A 327 -8.43 19.28 4.00
N ASP A 328 -7.99 18.88 2.80
CA ASP A 328 -8.89 18.25 1.83
C ASP A 328 -9.39 16.87 2.30
N THR A 329 -8.53 16.07 2.94
CA THR A 329 -8.91 14.78 3.54
C THR A 329 -10.01 14.96 4.59
N TRP A 330 -9.89 15.96 5.46
CA TRP A 330 -10.93 16.28 6.45
C TRP A 330 -12.22 16.79 5.81
N ARG A 331 -12.12 17.60 4.75
CA ARG A 331 -13.29 18.05 3.98
C ARG A 331 -14.04 16.88 3.35
N GLN A 332 -13.33 15.96 2.70
CA GLN A 332 -13.91 14.76 2.10
C GLN A 332 -14.55 13.84 3.16
N THR A 333 -13.92 13.73 4.33
CA THR A 333 -14.43 12.97 5.47
C THR A 333 -15.74 13.52 5.99
N ARG A 334 -15.83 14.83 6.25
CA ARG A 334 -17.09 15.48 6.67
C ARG A 334 -18.19 15.33 5.63
N LYS A 335 -17.84 15.47 4.34
CA LYS A 335 -18.78 15.24 3.24
C LYS A 335 -19.33 13.80 3.27
N MET A 336 -18.47 12.81 3.47
CA MET A 336 -18.88 11.40 3.55
C MET A 336 -19.75 11.13 4.78
N GLN A 337 -19.44 11.73 5.93
CA GLN A 337 -20.25 11.62 7.15
C GLN A 337 -21.65 12.19 6.93
N ASN A 338 -21.77 13.40 6.36
CA ASN A 338 -23.07 13.98 6.02
C ASN A 338 -23.86 13.11 5.03
N GLN A 339 -23.19 12.57 4.00
CA GLN A 339 -23.82 11.64 3.08
C GLN A 339 -24.34 10.39 3.79
N ILE A 340 -23.57 9.84 4.73
CA ILE A 340 -23.99 8.67 5.52
C ILE A 340 -25.21 9.01 6.38
N GLU A 341 -25.24 10.17 7.03
CA GLU A 341 -26.39 10.63 7.82
C GLU A 341 -27.65 10.80 6.96
N GLU A 342 -27.51 11.38 5.76
CA GLU A 342 -28.60 11.47 4.78
C GLU A 342 -29.12 10.09 4.38
N LEU A 343 -28.23 9.13 4.09
CA LEU A 343 -28.62 7.75 3.79
C LEU A 343 -29.35 7.11 4.97
N LEU A 344 -28.82 7.25 6.18
CA LEU A 344 -29.43 6.71 7.40
C LEU A 344 -30.83 7.27 7.66
N SER A 345 -31.07 8.56 7.37
CA SER A 345 -32.41 9.15 7.48
C SER A 345 -33.43 8.61 6.46
N LYS A 346 -32.93 8.01 5.37
CA LYS A 346 -33.74 7.43 4.28
C LYS A 346 -33.93 5.93 4.43
N LEU A 347 -33.19 5.24 5.31
CA LEU A 347 -33.43 3.86 5.69
C LEU A 347 -34.64 3.80 6.61
#